data_AF-A0A7Y3A1M5-F1
#
_entry.id   AF-A0A7Y3A1M5-F1
#
_cell.length_a   1.000
_cell.length_b   1.000
_cell.length_c   1.000
_cell.angle_alpha   90.00
_cell.angle_beta   90.00
_cell.angle_gamma   90.00
#
_symmetry.space_group_name_H-M   'P 1'
#
loop_
_entity.id
_entity.type
_entity.pdbx_description
1 polymer ?
#
loop_
_entity_poly.entity_id
_entity_poly.type
_entity_poly.pdbx_seq_one_letter_code
_entity_poly.pdbx_strand_id
1 'polypeptide(L)'
;MKRVFIILIVCLFASSAFGQQDPQYTQYMYNMNVINPAYAGSTEGLAIGILYRSQWAGLDGGPTTFTFAAHTPVGERTGLGLSLIADEIGPVKETNAFVDFSYTVPVSSEVKLAFGLKGGFTFHDIGIQEGLIDLIDLGDPFFAQNINETT
;
A
#
# COMPACT_ATOMS: atom_id res chain seq x y z
N MET A 1 45.02 5.01 12.41
CA MET A 1 44.97 3.92 11.39
C MET A 1 43.77 3.00 11.56
N LYS A 2 43.54 2.35 12.72
CA LYS A 2 42.38 1.44 12.92
C LYS A 2 41.00 2.09 12.65
N ARG A 3 40.81 3.35 13.05
CA ARG A 3 39.57 4.12 12.82
C ARG A 3 39.30 4.39 11.33
N VAL A 4 40.36 4.63 10.55
CA VAL A 4 40.26 4.87 9.09
C VAL A 4 39.87 3.58 8.37
N PHE A 5 40.42 2.45 8.80
CA PHE A 5 40.07 1.14 8.26
C PHE A 5 38.60 0.77 8.52
N ILE A 6 38.10 1.05 9.72
CA ILE A 6 36.68 0.82 10.06
C ILE A 6 35.76 1.70 9.21
N ILE A 7 36.10 2.97 9.00
CA ILE A 7 35.31 3.88 8.15
C ILE A 7 35.28 3.39 6.69
N LEU A 8 36.42 2.95 6.15
CA LEU A 8 36.50 2.38 4.80
C LEU A 8 35.63 1.13 4.64
N ILE A 9 35.60 0.25 5.64
CA ILE A 9 34.76 -0.93 5.64
C ILE A 9 33.28 -0.55 5.63
N VAL A 10 32.85 0.43 6.45
CA VAL A 10 31.46 0.89 6.48
C VAL A 10 31.03 1.49 5.15
N CYS A 11 31.89 2.28 4.49
CA CYS A 11 31.60 2.85 3.18
C CYS A 11 31.51 1.78 2.06
N LEU A 12 32.25 0.68 2.16
CA LEU A 12 32.19 -0.45 1.22
C LEU A 12 30.84 -1.21 1.28
N PHE A 13 30.13 -1.13 2.40
CA PHE A 13 28.81 -1.74 2.58
C PHE A 13 27.65 -0.74 2.50
N ALA A 14 27.92 0.51 2.13
CA ALA A 14 26.88 1.49 1.86
C ALA A 14 26.24 1.17 0.49
N SER A 15 25.17 0.37 0.50
CA SER A 15 24.36 0.12 -0.69
C SER A 15 23.51 1.33 -1.04
N SER A 16 23.23 1.52 -2.33
CA SER A 16 22.24 2.47 -2.83
C SER A 16 20.86 2.13 -2.25
N ALA A 17 20.29 3.04 -1.47
CA ALA A 17 18.89 2.93 -1.04
C ALA A 17 17.99 3.40 -2.18
N PHE A 18 17.06 2.54 -2.61
CA PHE A 18 15.95 2.95 -3.47
C PHE A 18 14.86 3.52 -2.56
N GLY A 19 14.57 4.82 -2.67
CA GLY A 19 13.46 5.44 -1.98
C GLY A 19 12.17 5.18 -2.76
N GLN A 20 11.42 4.16 -2.38
CA GLN A 20 10.03 3.99 -2.83
C GLN A 20 9.13 4.53 -1.72
N GLN A 21 8.12 5.31 -2.10
CA GLN A 21 7.14 5.84 -1.16
C GLN A 21 5.84 5.08 -1.38
N ASP A 22 5.58 4.10 -0.53
CA ASP A 22 4.27 3.46 -0.48
C ASP A 22 3.20 4.46 0.01
N PRO A 23 1.95 4.34 -0.46
CA PRO A 23 0.85 5.14 0.06
C PRO A 23 0.75 5.04 1.59
N GLN A 24 0.89 6.18 2.27
CA GLN A 24 0.84 6.21 3.74
C GLN A 24 -0.61 6.19 4.23
N TYR A 25 -1.00 5.19 5.02
CA TYR A 25 -2.33 5.05 5.62
C TYR A 25 -2.37 5.57 7.06
N THR A 26 -2.81 6.82 7.26
CA THR A 26 -3.01 7.38 8.61
C THR A 26 -4.37 6.98 9.23
N GLN A 27 -5.33 6.51 8.43
CA GLN A 27 -6.70 6.18 8.84
C GLN A 27 -7.01 4.67 8.82
N TYR A 28 -5.97 3.83 8.88
CA TYR A 28 -6.10 2.37 8.78
C TYR A 28 -7.01 1.74 9.83
N MET A 29 -7.18 2.39 10.99
CA MET A 29 -8.03 1.89 12.09
C MET A 29 -9.48 1.64 11.67
N TYR A 30 -9.97 2.31 10.62
CA TYR A 30 -11.32 2.11 10.10
C TYR A 30 -11.44 0.93 9.14
N ASN A 31 -10.33 0.44 8.57
CA ASN A 31 -10.29 -0.68 7.61
C ASN A 31 -9.02 -1.54 7.84
N MET A 32 -8.88 -2.11 9.03
CA MET A 32 -7.64 -2.77 9.48
C MET A 32 -7.22 -3.95 8.59
N ASN A 33 -8.17 -4.63 7.92
CA ASN A 33 -7.86 -5.73 7.00
C ASN A 33 -7.03 -5.27 5.78
N VAL A 34 -7.12 -4.00 5.40
CA VAL A 34 -6.30 -3.42 4.32
C VAL A 34 -4.82 -3.56 4.63
N ILE A 35 -4.43 -3.34 5.90
CA ILE A 35 -3.03 -3.45 6.34
C ILE A 35 -2.69 -4.85 6.85
N ASN A 36 -3.58 -5.47 7.62
CA ASN A 36 -3.31 -6.73 8.28
C ASN A 36 -4.28 -7.83 7.84
N PRO A 37 -3.86 -8.80 7.01
CA PRO A 37 -4.73 -9.89 6.56
C PRO A 37 -5.23 -10.77 7.71
N ALA A 38 -4.52 -10.85 8.85
CA ALA A 38 -4.96 -11.62 10.01
C ALA A 38 -6.20 -11.02 10.68
N TYR A 39 -6.53 -9.76 10.37
CA TYR A 39 -7.74 -9.10 10.87
C TYR A 39 -9.01 -9.50 10.09
N ALA A 40 -8.87 -10.04 8.87
CA ALA A 40 -10.01 -10.44 8.06
C ALA A 40 -10.87 -11.47 8.81
N GLY A 41 -12.18 -11.22 8.90
CA GLY A 41 -13.13 -12.09 9.62
C GLY A 41 -13.00 -12.08 11.16
N SER A 42 -12.36 -11.07 11.74
CA SER A 42 -12.32 -10.85 13.19
C SER A 42 -13.65 -10.34 13.77
N THR A 43 -14.54 -9.82 12.93
CA THR A 43 -15.90 -9.38 13.27
C THR A 43 -16.87 -10.55 13.29
N GLU A 44 -18.01 -10.39 14.00
CA GLU A 44 -19.03 -11.45 14.11
C GLU A 44 -19.72 -11.79 12.78
N GLY A 45 -19.64 -10.91 11.79
CA GLY A 45 -20.22 -11.11 10.47
C GLY A 45 -19.52 -10.28 9.40
N LEU A 46 -20.19 -10.13 8.27
CA LEU A 46 -19.72 -9.32 7.14
C LEU A 46 -19.56 -7.86 7.57
N ALA A 47 -18.33 -7.36 7.46
CA ALA A 47 -17.99 -5.96 7.64
C ALA A 47 -17.62 -5.37 6.29
N ILE A 48 -18.18 -4.19 5.98
CA ILE A 48 -17.91 -3.44 4.76
C ILE A 48 -17.56 -2.01 5.17
N GLY A 49 -16.49 -1.47 4.59
CA GLY A 49 -16.02 -0.13 4.82
C GLY A 49 -15.67 0.57 3.51
N ILE A 50 -16.00 1.86 3.45
CA ILE A 50 -15.61 2.77 2.37
C ILE A 50 -14.92 3.96 3.02
N LEU A 51 -13.79 4.37 2.47
CA LEU A 51 -13.05 5.52 2.93
C LEU A 51 -12.62 6.36 1.73
N TYR A 52 -12.82 7.67 1.84
CA TYR A 52 -12.25 8.65 0.93
C TYR A 52 -11.40 9.62 1.74
N ARG A 53 -10.17 9.84 1.29
CA ARG A 53 -9.20 10.75 1.90
C ARG A 53 -8.69 11.70 0.84
N SER A 54 -8.68 12.98 1.17
CA SER A 54 -8.02 14.03 0.39
C SER A 54 -7.07 14.78 1.32
N GLN A 55 -5.82 14.94 0.89
CA GLN A 55 -4.79 15.66 1.63
C GLN A 55 -4.35 16.89 0.85
N TRP A 56 -3.85 17.89 1.58
CA TRP A 56 -3.43 19.17 1.01
C TRP A 56 -4.54 19.80 0.15
N ALA A 57 -5.77 19.79 0.68
CA ALA A 57 -6.93 20.28 -0.02
C ALA A 57 -6.71 21.72 -0.56
N GLY A 58 -6.98 21.90 -1.85
CA GLY A 58 -6.75 23.16 -2.57
C GLY A 58 -5.38 23.28 -3.24
N LEU A 59 -4.47 22.32 -3.04
CA LEU A 59 -3.24 22.19 -3.82
C LEU A 59 -3.49 21.26 -5.01
N ASP A 60 -3.12 21.71 -6.20
CA ASP A 60 -3.26 20.92 -7.42
C ASP A 60 -2.31 19.72 -7.41
N GLY A 61 -2.82 18.54 -7.79
CA GLY A 61 -2.11 17.28 -7.65
C GLY A 61 -1.96 16.77 -6.19
N GLY A 62 -2.71 17.32 -5.23
CA GLY A 62 -2.72 16.85 -3.85
C GLY A 62 -3.17 15.38 -3.71
N PRO A 63 -2.62 14.59 -2.76
CA PRO A 63 -2.93 13.17 -2.62
C PRO A 63 -4.41 12.91 -2.35
N THR A 64 -5.00 12.02 -3.14
CA THR A 64 -6.35 11.50 -2.90
C THR A 64 -6.35 9.97 -2.91
N THR A 65 -7.02 9.38 -1.92
CA THR A 65 -7.12 7.93 -1.76
C THR A 65 -8.58 7.54 -1.61
N PHE A 66 -9.05 6.61 -2.42
CA PHE A 66 -10.29 5.89 -2.23
C PHE A 66 -10.00 4.45 -1.78
N THR A 67 -10.75 3.95 -0.82
CA THR A 67 -10.61 2.58 -0.32
C THR A 67 -11.98 1.97 -0.15
N PHE A 68 -12.17 0.81 -0.74
CA PHE A 68 -13.24 -0.12 -0.43
C PHE A 68 -12.64 -1.35 0.24
N ALA A 69 -13.21 -1.77 1.35
CA ALA A 69 -12.81 -2.98 2.06
C ALA A 69 -14.03 -3.77 2.49
N ALA A 70 -13.99 -5.08 2.34
CA ALA A 70 -15.00 -5.98 2.85
C ALA A 70 -14.33 -7.22 3.43
N HIS A 71 -14.76 -7.69 4.59
CA HIS A 71 -14.28 -8.94 5.14
C HIS A 71 -15.36 -9.64 5.97
N THR A 72 -15.28 -10.96 6.06
CA THR A 72 -16.25 -11.76 6.80
C THR A 72 -15.59 -13.01 7.38
N PRO A 73 -16.04 -13.49 8.55
CA PRO A 73 -15.80 -14.87 8.92
C PRO A 73 -16.53 -15.78 7.91
N VAL A 74 -15.87 -16.86 7.49
CA VAL A 74 -16.42 -17.88 6.58
C VAL A 74 -16.52 -19.25 7.27
N GLY A 75 -15.91 -19.38 8.44
CA GLY A 75 -16.00 -20.54 9.32
C GLY A 75 -15.62 -20.14 10.75
N GLU A 76 -15.56 -21.11 11.66
CA GLU A 76 -15.26 -20.83 13.08
C GLU A 76 -13.86 -20.24 13.32
N ARG A 77 -12.94 -20.49 12.39
CA ARG A 77 -11.52 -20.12 12.51
C ARG A 77 -10.96 -19.43 11.27
N THR A 78 -11.78 -19.20 10.26
CA THR A 78 -11.32 -18.73 8.94
C THR A 78 -12.05 -17.46 8.55
N GLY A 79 -11.30 -16.47 8.08
CA GLY A 79 -11.82 -15.24 7.52
C GLY A 79 -11.35 -15.03 6.09
N LEU A 80 -12.18 -14.33 5.31
CA LEU A 80 -11.82 -13.82 4.00
C LEU A 80 -11.99 -12.30 3.97
N GLY A 81 -11.13 -11.64 3.22
CA GLY A 81 -11.17 -10.20 2.98
C GLY A 81 -10.94 -9.86 1.51
N LEU A 82 -11.49 -8.74 1.09
CA LEU A 82 -11.26 -8.08 -0.18
C LEU A 82 -10.96 -6.62 0.11
N SER A 83 -9.99 -6.05 -0.60
CA SER A 83 -9.74 -4.61 -0.59
C SER A 83 -9.41 -4.10 -1.98
N LEU A 84 -10.01 -2.97 -2.33
CA LEU A 84 -9.74 -2.21 -3.53
C LEU A 84 -9.31 -0.82 -3.10
N ILE A 85 -8.11 -0.40 -3.45
CA ILE A 85 -7.60 0.94 -3.17
C ILE A 85 -7.25 1.60 -4.49
N ALA A 86 -7.72 2.82 -4.68
CA ALA A 86 -7.26 3.70 -5.75
C ALA A 86 -6.61 4.92 -5.10
N ASP A 87 -5.34 5.15 -5.38
CA ASP A 87 -4.55 6.29 -4.89
C ASP A 87 -4.08 7.13 -6.07
N GLU A 88 -4.16 8.45 -5.94
CA GLU A 88 -3.70 9.41 -6.93
C GLU A 88 -2.89 10.50 -6.24
N ILE A 89 -1.64 10.67 -6.68
CA ILE A 89 -0.70 11.68 -6.18
C ILE A 89 -0.06 12.35 -7.39
N GLY A 90 -0.53 13.55 -7.72
CA GLY A 90 -0.12 14.26 -8.94
C GLY A 90 -0.30 13.37 -10.19
N PRO A 91 0.75 13.12 -10.99
CA PRO A 91 0.67 12.30 -12.20
C PRO A 91 0.69 10.78 -11.94
N VAL A 92 0.88 10.35 -10.69
CA VAL A 92 0.98 8.94 -10.32
C VAL A 92 -0.38 8.42 -9.88
N LYS A 93 -0.86 7.36 -10.54
CA LYS A 93 -2.08 6.64 -10.19
C LYS A 93 -1.73 5.20 -9.84
N GLU A 94 -2.18 4.76 -8.69
CA GLU A 94 -1.97 3.39 -8.22
C GLU A 94 -3.30 2.75 -7.84
N THR A 95 -3.58 1.58 -8.41
CA THR A 95 -4.76 0.79 -8.08
C THR A 95 -4.34 -0.57 -7.53
N ASN A 96 -4.73 -0.84 -6.29
CA ASN A 96 -4.44 -2.06 -5.59
C ASN A 96 -5.72 -2.91 -5.45
N ALA A 97 -5.63 -4.19 -5.79
CA ALA A 97 -6.71 -5.16 -5.59
C ALA A 97 -6.18 -6.37 -4.83
N PHE A 98 -6.57 -6.51 -3.56
CA PHE A 98 -6.08 -7.59 -2.68
C PHE A 98 -7.20 -8.46 -2.15
N VAL A 99 -6.87 -9.73 -1.96
CA VAL A 99 -7.64 -10.74 -1.26
C VAL A 99 -6.85 -11.17 -0.02
N ASP A 100 -7.55 -11.28 1.10
CA ASP A 100 -7.01 -11.70 2.37
C ASP A 100 -7.62 -13.04 2.78
N PHE A 101 -6.80 -13.92 3.33
CA PHE A 101 -7.22 -15.11 4.05
C PHE A 101 -6.66 -15.06 5.46
N SER A 102 -7.48 -15.38 6.46
CA SER A 102 -7.04 -15.47 7.85
C SER A 102 -7.36 -16.84 8.46
N TYR A 103 -6.51 -17.28 9.38
CA TYR A 103 -6.72 -18.47 10.20
C TYR A 103 -6.45 -18.17 11.67
N THR A 104 -7.44 -18.40 12.53
CA THR A 104 -7.38 -18.14 13.97
C THR A 104 -7.19 -19.43 14.75
N VAL A 105 -6.11 -19.51 15.51
CA VAL A 105 -5.80 -20.57 16.47
C VAL A 105 -6.20 -20.12 17.88
N PRO A 106 -7.22 -20.74 18.51
CA PRO A 106 -7.49 -20.51 19.92
C PRO A 106 -6.39 -21.18 20.75
N VAL A 107 -5.59 -20.37 21.44
CA VAL A 107 -4.49 -20.86 22.29
C VAL A 107 -5.02 -21.18 23.70
N SER A 108 -6.02 -20.44 24.16
CA SER A 108 -6.76 -20.70 25.40
C SER A 108 -8.23 -20.27 25.24
N SER A 109 -9.02 -20.35 26.31
CA SER A 109 -10.40 -19.82 26.34
C SER A 109 -10.48 -18.30 26.14
N GLU A 110 -9.40 -17.58 26.44
CA GLU A 110 -9.35 -16.11 26.40
C GLU A 110 -8.40 -15.58 25.31
N VAL A 111 -7.44 -16.38 24.85
CA VAL A 111 -6.40 -15.96 23.92
C VAL A 111 -6.58 -16.61 22.57
N LYS A 112 -6.68 -15.77 21.53
CA LYS A 112 -6.73 -16.17 20.12
C LYS A 112 -5.51 -15.60 19.39
N LEU A 113 -4.86 -16.42 18.59
CA LEU A 113 -3.76 -16.02 17.72
C LEU A 113 -4.21 -16.17 16.27
N ALA A 114 -4.20 -15.10 15.49
CA ALA A 114 -4.59 -15.12 14.09
C ALA A 114 -3.38 -14.95 13.17
N PHE A 115 -3.36 -15.73 12.09
CA PHE A 115 -2.43 -15.62 10.99
C PHE A 115 -3.16 -15.15 9.75
N GLY A 116 -2.49 -14.42 8.87
CA GLY A 116 -3.08 -13.90 7.65
C GLY A 116 -2.15 -14.04 6.46
N LEU A 117 -2.74 -14.26 5.30
CA LEU A 117 -2.08 -14.25 3.99
C LEU A 117 -2.81 -13.26 3.10
N LYS A 118 -2.06 -12.34 2.50
CA LYS A 118 -2.57 -11.34 1.55
C LYS A 118 -1.96 -11.64 0.19
N GLY A 119 -2.79 -11.61 -0.85
CA GLY A 119 -2.34 -11.71 -2.24
C GLY A 119 -3.20 -10.83 -3.12
N GLY A 120 -2.65 -10.36 -4.23
CA GLY A 120 -3.37 -9.49 -5.15
C GLY A 120 -2.46 -8.87 -6.18
N PHE A 121 -2.95 -7.79 -6.79
CA PHE A 121 -2.29 -7.08 -7.88
C PHE A 121 -2.23 -5.60 -7.59
N THR A 122 -1.11 -4.99 -7.94
CA THR A 122 -0.89 -3.54 -7.91
C THR A 122 -0.67 -3.06 -9.33
N PHE A 123 -1.55 -2.17 -9.78
CA PHE A 123 -1.44 -1.51 -11.08
C PHE A 123 -0.92 -0.10 -10.85
N HIS A 124 0.18 0.23 -11.52
CA HIS A 124 0.85 1.52 -11.37
C HIS A 124 0.91 2.22 -12.72
N ASP A 125 0.34 3.41 -12.81
CA ASP A 125 0.28 4.23 -14.03
C ASP A 125 0.79 5.64 -13.73
N ILE A 126 1.90 6.01 -14.38
CA ILE A 126 2.50 7.34 -14.26
C ILE A 126 2.27 8.09 -15.58
N GLY A 127 1.31 9.02 -15.54
CA GLY A 127 0.90 9.88 -16.66
C GLY A 127 1.88 11.03 -16.91
N ILE A 128 3.11 10.70 -17.29
CA ILE A 128 4.18 11.67 -17.50
C ILE A 128 3.92 12.57 -18.74
N GLN A 129 3.33 12.01 -19.80
CA GLN A 129 3.16 12.67 -21.09
C GLN A 129 1.81 13.39 -21.26
N GLU A 130 0.91 13.30 -20.28
CA GLU A 130 -0.47 13.80 -20.38
C GLU A 130 -0.62 15.30 -20.07
N GLY A 131 0.48 16.05 -19.98
CA GLY A 131 0.45 17.47 -19.62
C GLY A 131 0.11 17.73 -18.15
N LEU A 132 0.16 16.69 -17.32
CA LEU A 132 0.00 16.73 -15.86
C LEU A 132 1.25 17.27 -15.13
N ILE A 133 2.34 17.49 -15.87
CA ILE A 133 3.62 17.97 -15.35
C ILE A 133 4.12 19.11 -16.24
N ASP A 134 4.47 20.23 -15.63
CA ASP A 134 5.16 21.33 -16.32
C ASP A 134 6.64 20.98 -16.51
N LEU A 135 7.01 20.60 -17.73
CA LEU A 135 8.38 20.27 -18.09
C LEU A 135 9.21 21.53 -18.30
N ILE A 136 10.37 21.62 -17.63
CA ILE A 136 11.35 22.69 -17.84
C ILE A 136 12.11 22.46 -19.16
N ASP A 137 12.42 21.20 -19.48
CA ASP A 137 13.02 20.79 -20.74
C ASP A 137 12.06 19.88 -21.52
N LEU A 138 11.52 20.41 -22.62
CA LEU A 138 10.57 19.71 -23.49
C LEU A 138 11.22 18.58 -24.32
N GLY A 139 12.55 18.49 -24.32
CA GLY A 139 13.31 17.48 -25.07
C GLY A 139 13.89 16.34 -24.24
N ASP A 140 13.60 16.29 -22.93
CA ASP A 140 14.16 15.27 -22.03
C ASP A 140 13.61 13.87 -22.36
N PRO A 141 14.46 12.90 -22.77
CA PRO A 141 14.04 11.56 -23.12
C PRO A 141 13.39 10.78 -21.98
N PHE A 142 13.66 11.13 -20.72
CA PHE A 142 13.09 10.44 -19.56
C PHE A 142 11.59 10.68 -19.43
N PHE A 143 11.11 11.84 -19.89
CA PHE A 143 9.68 12.19 -19.87
C PHE A 143 8.96 11.90 -21.20
N ALA A 144 9.62 11.18 -22.11
CA ALA A 144 9.08 10.90 -23.45
C ALA A 144 8.03 9.78 -23.50
N GLN A 145 7.90 8.98 -22.44
CA GLN A 145 6.98 7.84 -22.36
C GLN A 145 6.38 7.70 -20.95
N ASN A 146 5.11 7.29 -20.88
CA ASN A 146 4.46 6.91 -19.61
C ASN A 146 5.08 5.63 -19.05
N ILE A 147 5.07 5.50 -17.72
CA ILE A 147 5.53 4.29 -17.03
C ILE A 147 4.29 3.56 -16.53
N ASN A 148 4.03 2.36 -17.07
CA ASN A 148 2.91 1.52 -16.66
C ASN A 148 3.43 0.13 -16.29
N GLU A 149 3.26 -0.24 -15.02
CA GLU A 149 3.76 -1.49 -14.45
C GLU A 149 2.66 -2.20 -13.66
N THR A 150 2.73 -3.53 -13.60
CA THR A 150 1.82 -4.37 -12.80
C THR A 150 2.65 -5.35 -11.98
N THR A 151 2.43 -5.37 -10.67
CA THR A 151 3.14 -6.25 -9.72
C THR A 151 2.16 -7.11 -8.93
#